data_AF-A0A6C0D289-F1
#
_entry.id   AF-A0A6C0D289-F1
#
_cell.length_a   1.000
_cell.length_b   1.000
_cell.length_c   1.000
_cell.angle_alpha   90.00
_cell.angle_beta   90.00
_cell.angle_gamma   90.00
#
_symmetry.space_group_name_H-M   'P 1'
#
loop_
_entity.id
_entity.type
_entity.pdbx_description
1 polymer ?
#
loop_
_entity_poly.entity_id
_entity_poly.type
_entity_poly.pdbx_seq_one_letter_code
_entity_poly.pdbx_strand_id
1 'polypeptide(L)'
;MFIYVLQLEQNKYYIGKTTNIAFRLEDHYTLNDAAWTRKYTPIQVESIIADCDEYDEDKYTLKYMEKYGINNVRGGSFCEIKLSDANIITLNQIMNSVTDKCYICGDNGHFANECKNKNDKCITSYFPHRAKKCGLAKAYELTFYNEEEDIEKLKMCKRCGRNSHIADKCFAKTHVNGYKIVT
;
A
#
# COMPACT_ATOMS: atom_id res chain seq x y z
N MET A 1 20.57 19.26 -7.42
CA MET A 1 20.31 18.05 -8.23
C MET A 1 19.52 18.47 -9.46
N PHE A 2 19.59 17.73 -10.56
CA PHE A 2 18.69 17.94 -11.70
C PHE A 2 17.66 16.81 -11.78
N ILE A 3 16.41 17.15 -12.08
CA ILE A 3 15.40 16.20 -12.53
C ILE A 3 15.28 16.34 -14.05
N TYR A 4 15.34 15.21 -14.75
CA TYR A 4 15.13 15.16 -16.19
C TYR A 4 13.89 14.33 -16.51
N VAL A 5 13.20 14.74 -17.57
CA VAL A 5 12.01 14.07 -18.09
C VAL A 5 12.29 13.67 -19.53
N LEU A 6 12.18 12.37 -19.80
CA LEU A 6 12.29 11.81 -21.14
C LEU A 6 10.90 11.51 -21.70
N GLN A 7 10.65 11.99 -22.91
CA GLN A 7 9.55 11.49 -23.73
C GLN A 7 10.04 10.25 -24.48
N LEU A 8 9.28 9.18 -24.37
CA LEU A 8 9.57 7.88 -24.97
C LEU A 8 8.51 7.54 -26.03
N GLU A 9 8.78 6.48 -26.79
CA GLU A 9 7.80 5.90 -27.69
C GLU A 9 6.46 5.56 -27.01
N GLN A 10 5.39 5.49 -27.82
CA GLN A 10 4.03 5.17 -27.36
C GLN A 10 3.48 6.14 -26.30
N ASN A 11 3.89 7.41 -26.35
CA ASN A 11 3.51 8.46 -25.41
C ASN A 11 3.78 8.06 -23.94
N LYS A 12 4.93 7.40 -23.72
CA LYS A 12 5.41 7.05 -22.37
C LYS A 12 6.43 8.08 -21.91
N TYR A 13 6.59 8.20 -20.60
CA TYR A 13 7.51 9.14 -19.98
C TYR A 13 8.36 8.46 -18.91
N TYR A 14 9.59 8.93 -18.77
CA TYR A 14 10.48 8.56 -17.69
C TYR A 14 11.00 9.79 -16.97
N ILE A 15 10.94 9.76 -15.64
CA ILE A 15 11.47 10.80 -14.76
C ILE A 15 12.66 10.19 -14.02
N GLY A 16 13.78 10.89 -14.05
CA GLY A 16 14.96 10.51 -13.30
C GLY A 16 15.64 11.72 -12.70
N LYS A 17 16.52 11.47 -11.73
CA LYS A 17 17.42 12.49 -11.18
C LYS A 17 18.87 12.22 -11.54
N THR A 18 19.66 13.28 -11.66
CA THR A 18 21.10 13.19 -11.91
C THR A 18 21.82 14.46 -11.46
N THR A 19 23.11 14.33 -11.15
CA THR A 19 24.02 15.47 -11.00
C THR A 19 24.73 15.82 -12.31
N ASN A 20 24.77 14.89 -13.27
CA ASN A 20 25.38 15.04 -14.59
C ASN A 20 24.39 14.62 -15.68
N ILE A 21 23.82 15.60 -16.37
CA ILE A 21 22.79 15.37 -17.39
C ILE A 21 23.37 14.72 -18.64
N ALA A 22 24.51 15.21 -19.14
CA ALA A 22 25.09 14.75 -20.40
C ALA A 22 25.37 13.25 -20.38
N PHE A 23 26.06 12.79 -19.33
CA PHE A 23 26.37 11.37 -19.14
C PHE A 23 25.10 10.52 -19.00
N ARG A 24 24.12 11.01 -18.22
CA ARG A 24 22.91 10.25 -17.94
C ARG A 24 22.02 10.06 -19.16
N LEU A 25 21.96 11.07 -20.03
CA LEU A 25 21.23 10.97 -21.30
C LEU A 25 21.89 9.92 -22.21
N GLU A 26 23.22 9.89 -22.30
CA GLU A 26 23.95 8.90 -23.09
C GLU A 26 23.68 7.45 -22.63
N ASP A 27 23.62 7.20 -21.32
CA ASP A 27 23.26 5.88 -20.77
C ASP A 27 21.87 5.38 -21.24
N HIS A 28 20.90 6.29 -21.33
CA HIS A 28 19.56 5.97 -21.81
C HIS A 28 19.53 5.72 -23.32
N TYR A 29 20.29 6.50 -24.11
CA TYR A 29 20.38 6.30 -25.56
C TYR A 29 21.13 5.02 -25.95
N THR A 30 22.07 4.59 -25.12
CA THR A 30 22.77 3.31 -25.28
C THR A 30 21.99 2.10 -24.74
N LEU A 31 20.76 2.31 -24.25
CA LEU A 31 19.87 1.30 -23.68
C LEU A 31 20.46 0.52 -22.50
N ASN A 32 21.48 1.06 -21.84
CA ASN A 32 22.12 0.40 -20.69
C ASN A 32 21.37 0.64 -19.38
N ASP A 33 20.46 1.61 -19.36
CA ASP A 33 19.81 2.06 -18.13
C ASP A 33 18.40 1.47 -17.91
N ALA A 34 17.49 2.18 -17.24
CA ALA A 34 16.25 1.69 -16.64
C ALA A 34 15.43 0.74 -17.54
N ALA A 35 14.85 -0.30 -16.92
CA ALA A 35 14.06 -1.29 -17.63
C ALA A 35 12.90 -0.69 -18.44
N TRP A 36 12.37 0.46 -18.00
CA TRP A 36 11.33 1.21 -18.70
C TRP A 36 11.83 1.84 -20.01
N THR A 37 13.01 2.48 -20.02
CA THR A 37 13.59 3.11 -21.23
C THR A 37 14.15 2.09 -22.21
N ARG A 38 14.47 0.87 -21.75
CA ARG A 38 14.75 -0.27 -22.65
C ARG A 38 13.50 -0.81 -23.33
N LYS A 39 12.35 -0.74 -22.65
CA LYS A 39 11.07 -1.19 -23.19
C LYS A 39 10.45 -0.17 -24.16
N TYR A 40 10.61 1.12 -23.86
CA TYR A 40 10.15 2.23 -24.69
C TYR A 40 11.32 3.16 -24.96
N THR A 41 11.77 3.18 -26.20
CA THR A 41 12.98 3.91 -26.60
C THR A 41 12.81 5.42 -26.34
N PRO A 42 13.82 6.11 -25.77
CA PRO A 42 13.80 7.56 -25.65
C PRO A 42 13.75 8.25 -27.00
N ILE A 43 12.81 9.19 -27.15
CA ILE A 43 12.69 10.04 -28.34
C ILE A 43 13.46 11.33 -28.10
N GLN A 44 13.15 12.02 -27.00
CA GLN A 44 13.73 13.33 -26.70
C GLN A 44 13.66 13.65 -25.20
N VAL A 45 14.46 14.62 -24.79
CA VAL A 45 14.37 15.25 -23.47
C VAL A 45 13.24 16.26 -23.50
N GLU A 46 12.16 16.02 -22.76
CA GLU A 46 11.02 16.94 -22.67
C GLU A 46 11.33 18.10 -21.72
N SER A 47 12.00 17.84 -20.61
CA SER A 47 12.26 18.85 -19.59
C SER A 47 13.50 18.53 -18.76
N ILE A 48 14.19 19.58 -18.34
CA ILE A 48 15.27 19.54 -17.35
C ILE A 48 14.94 20.59 -16.31
N ILE A 49 14.92 20.18 -15.05
CA ILE A 49 14.56 21.03 -13.91
C ILE A 49 15.79 21.09 -13.00
N ALA A 50 16.26 22.30 -12.73
CA ALA A 50 17.41 22.59 -11.90
C ALA A 50 17.04 22.78 -10.42
N ASP A 51 18.06 22.89 -9.56
CA ASP A 51 17.93 23.23 -8.14
C ASP A 51 16.97 22.34 -7.34
N CYS A 52 16.89 21.07 -7.73
CA CYS A 52 16.01 20.09 -7.10
C CYS A 52 16.65 19.42 -5.88
N ASP A 53 15.79 18.92 -4.99
CA ASP A 53 16.11 18.11 -3.83
C ASP A 53 15.88 16.60 -4.06
N GLU A 54 15.99 15.80 -3.01
CA GLU A 54 15.87 14.35 -3.07
C GLU A 54 14.43 13.86 -3.27
N TYR A 55 13.44 14.68 -2.92
CA TYR A 55 12.00 14.38 -3.00
C TYR A 55 11.40 14.77 -4.35
N ASP A 56 12.04 15.69 -5.07
CA ASP A 56 11.53 16.23 -6.32
C ASP A 56 11.32 15.15 -7.40
N GLU A 57 12.12 14.09 -7.45
CA GLU A 57 11.93 13.01 -8.43
C GLU A 57 10.56 12.34 -8.31
N ASP A 58 10.15 11.96 -7.10
CA ASP A 58 8.84 11.35 -6.85
C ASP A 58 7.72 12.37 -7.07
N LYS A 59 7.91 13.61 -6.63
CA LYS A 59 6.97 14.70 -6.87
C LYS A 59 6.72 14.94 -8.36
N TYR A 60 7.76 14.99 -9.19
CA TYR A 60 7.59 15.17 -10.64
C TYR A 60 7.02 13.91 -11.29
N THR A 61 7.38 12.72 -10.82
CA THR A 61 6.75 11.47 -11.26
C THR A 61 5.23 11.52 -11.04
N LEU A 62 4.78 11.94 -9.86
CA LEU A 62 3.35 12.09 -9.53
C LEU A 62 2.67 13.15 -10.42
N LYS A 63 3.28 14.33 -10.61
CA LYS A 63 2.75 15.37 -11.50
C LYS A 63 2.57 14.86 -12.93
N TYR A 64 3.55 14.12 -13.45
CA TYR A 64 3.47 13.56 -14.80
C TYR A 64 2.45 12.42 -14.88
N MET A 65 2.31 11.60 -13.84
CA MET A 65 1.26 10.58 -13.75
C MET A 65 -0.15 11.17 -13.74
N GLU A 66 -0.35 12.33 -13.09
CA GLU A 66 -1.61 13.06 -13.13
C GLU A 66 -1.90 13.56 -14.56
N LYS A 67 -0.91 14.17 -15.21
CA LYS A 67 -1.04 14.73 -16.55
C LYS A 67 -1.23 13.68 -17.66
N TYR A 68 -0.45 12.60 -17.63
CA TYR A 68 -0.39 11.62 -18.73
C TYR A 68 -0.97 10.25 -18.36
N GLY A 69 -1.35 10.03 -17.10
CA GLY A 69 -1.90 8.78 -16.60
C GLY A 69 -0.84 7.86 -15.96
N ILE A 70 -1.22 7.21 -14.86
CA ILE A 70 -0.36 6.32 -14.04
C ILE A 70 0.35 5.24 -14.87
N ASN A 71 -0.30 4.71 -15.92
CA ASN A 71 0.27 3.63 -16.75
C ASN A 71 1.27 4.12 -17.81
N ASN A 72 1.41 5.43 -17.98
CA ASN A 72 2.26 6.03 -19.01
C ASN A 72 3.57 6.58 -18.48
N VAL A 73 3.76 6.61 -17.16
CA VAL A 73 4.88 7.32 -16.53
C VAL A 73 5.59 6.43 -15.53
N ARG A 74 6.92 6.45 -15.51
CA ARG A 74 7.76 5.79 -14.50
C ARG A 74 8.87 6.70 -14.03
N GLY A 75 9.33 6.51 -12.80
CA GLY A 75 10.40 7.30 -12.19
C GLY A 75 10.42 7.10 -10.69
N GLY A 76 11.53 7.48 -10.04
CA GLY A 76 11.70 7.39 -8.58
C GLY A 76 11.22 6.05 -7.98
N SER A 77 10.36 6.12 -6.98
CA SER A 77 9.75 4.99 -6.27
C SER A 77 8.84 4.11 -7.14
N PHE A 78 8.44 4.57 -8.33
CA PHE A 78 7.51 3.90 -9.22
C PHE A 78 8.17 3.58 -10.57
N CYS A 79 9.39 3.02 -10.54
CA CYS A 79 10.17 2.70 -11.74
C CYS A 79 9.92 1.30 -12.34
N GLU A 80 9.11 0.46 -11.68
CA GLU A 80 8.78 -0.90 -12.10
C GLU A 80 8.00 -0.93 -13.42
N ILE A 81 8.27 -1.89 -14.32
CA ILE A 81 7.51 -2.00 -15.60
C ILE A 81 6.00 -2.12 -15.35
N LYS A 82 5.62 -3.02 -14.44
CA LYS A 82 4.24 -3.20 -14.03
C LYS A 82 4.14 -2.77 -12.57
N LEU A 83 3.38 -1.71 -12.30
CA LEU A 83 3.08 -1.30 -10.95
C LEU A 83 2.23 -2.38 -10.27
N SER A 84 2.55 -2.66 -9.01
CA SER A 84 1.69 -3.48 -8.17
C SER A 84 0.33 -2.83 -7.98
N ASP A 85 -0.69 -3.65 -7.68
CA ASP A 85 -2.01 -3.11 -7.35
C ASP A 85 -1.91 -2.13 -6.17
N ALA A 86 -1.11 -2.45 -5.15
CA ALA A 86 -0.83 -1.56 -4.01
C ALA A 86 -0.28 -0.19 -4.44
N ASN A 87 0.65 -0.15 -5.40
CA ASN A 87 1.16 1.11 -5.93
C ASN A 87 0.06 1.89 -6.67
N ILE A 88 -0.71 1.22 -7.54
CA ILE A 88 -1.81 1.86 -8.29
C ILE A 88 -2.84 2.46 -7.32
N ILE A 89 -3.14 1.75 -6.25
CA ILE A 89 -4.05 2.18 -5.18
C ILE A 89 -3.54 3.45 -4.51
N THR A 90 -2.30 3.43 -4.03
CA THR A 90 -1.67 4.58 -3.35
C THR A 90 -1.61 5.79 -4.28
N LEU A 91 -1.23 5.58 -5.53
CA LEU A 91 -1.20 6.64 -6.54
C LEU A 91 -2.58 7.26 -6.75
N ASN A 92 -3.64 6.45 -6.90
CA ASN A 92 -4.99 6.97 -7.03
C ASN A 92 -5.44 7.76 -5.79
N GLN A 93 -5.07 7.33 -4.58
CA GLN A 93 -5.36 8.09 -3.35
C GLN A 93 -4.66 9.44 -3.36
N ILE A 94 -3.37 9.48 -3.73
CA ILE A 94 -2.61 10.72 -3.89
C ILE A 94 -3.28 11.62 -4.92
N MET A 95 -3.61 11.11 -6.11
CA MET A 95 -4.24 11.91 -7.17
C MET A 95 -5.59 12.49 -6.76
N ASN A 96 -6.41 11.70 -6.05
CA ASN A 96 -7.68 12.19 -5.53
C ASN A 96 -7.44 13.29 -4.48
N SER A 97 -6.50 13.08 -3.55
CA SER A 97 -6.17 14.07 -2.54
C SER A 97 -5.63 15.38 -3.11
N VAL A 98 -4.84 15.33 -4.18
CA VAL A 98 -4.27 16.52 -4.85
C VAL A 98 -5.33 17.27 -5.65
N THR A 99 -6.39 16.59 -6.10
CA THR A 99 -7.47 17.18 -6.90
C THR A 99 -8.73 17.49 -6.09
N ASP A 100 -8.61 17.62 -4.76
CA ASP A 100 -9.70 17.88 -3.81
C ASP A 100 -10.88 16.89 -3.90
N LYS A 101 -10.61 15.69 -4.43
CA LYS A 101 -11.54 14.57 -4.45
C LYS A 101 -11.39 13.76 -3.18
N CYS A 102 -12.49 13.18 -2.73
CA CYS A 102 -12.46 12.20 -1.66
C CYS A 102 -11.58 11.01 -2.04
N TYR A 103 -10.47 10.78 -1.34
CA TYR A 103 -9.58 9.65 -1.66
C TYR A 103 -10.18 8.27 -1.36
N ILE A 104 -11.37 8.20 -0.72
CA ILE A 104 -12.09 6.94 -0.46
C ILE A 104 -12.99 6.56 -1.64
N CYS A 105 -13.78 7.49 -2.18
CA CYS A 105 -14.75 7.20 -3.24
C CYS A 105 -14.46 7.87 -4.59
N GLY A 106 -13.57 8.86 -4.64
CA GLY A 106 -13.20 9.61 -5.85
C GLY A 106 -14.15 10.78 -6.20
N ASP A 107 -15.22 10.98 -5.43
CA ASP A 107 -16.19 12.06 -5.68
C ASP A 107 -15.72 13.41 -5.12
N ASN A 108 -16.24 14.48 -5.71
CA ASN A 108 -16.04 15.84 -5.23
C ASN A 108 -17.03 16.22 -4.11
N GLY A 109 -16.80 17.37 -3.46
CA GLY A 109 -17.75 18.01 -2.56
C GLY A 109 -17.72 17.51 -1.11
N HIS A 110 -16.79 16.62 -0.77
CA HIS A 110 -16.53 16.20 0.60
C HIS A 110 -15.10 15.67 0.74
N PHE A 111 -14.52 15.78 1.93
CA PHE A 111 -13.25 15.11 2.24
C PHE A 111 -13.50 13.68 2.74
N ALA A 112 -12.47 12.84 2.71
CA ALA A 112 -12.57 11.44 3.14
C ALA A 112 -13.18 11.24 4.55
N ASN A 113 -12.90 12.17 5.47
CA ASN A 113 -13.48 12.14 6.82
C ASN A 113 -15.00 12.26 6.83
N GLU A 114 -15.58 12.89 5.81
CA GLU A 114 -17.01 13.13 5.62
C GLU A 114 -17.63 12.14 4.61
N CYS A 115 -16.84 11.19 4.10
CA CYS A 115 -17.31 10.23 3.11
C CYS A 115 -18.36 9.30 3.72
N LYS A 116 -19.57 9.32 3.13
CA LYS A 116 -20.67 8.42 3.50
C LYS A 116 -20.49 7.02 2.88
N ASN A 117 -19.67 6.92 1.84
CA ASN A 117 -19.30 5.68 1.15
C ASN A 117 -18.04 5.04 1.77
N LYS A 118 -17.82 5.23 3.08
CA LYS A 118 -16.81 4.48 3.84
C LYS A 118 -17.22 3.01 3.86
N ASN A 119 -16.86 2.27 2.81
CA ASN A 119 -16.89 0.82 2.87
C ASN A 119 -15.94 0.41 4.00
N ASP A 120 -16.44 -0.40 4.95
CA ASP A 120 -15.70 -1.00 6.08
C ASP A 120 -14.53 -1.87 5.60
N LYS A 121 -13.52 -1.29 4.97
CA LYS A 121 -12.31 -1.99 4.55
C LYS A 121 -11.30 -1.89 5.69
N CYS A 122 -11.16 -3.00 6.40
CA CYS A 122 -10.06 -3.28 7.31
C CYS A 122 -8.72 -2.81 6.72
N ILE A 123 -7.90 -2.11 7.50
CA ILE A 123 -6.60 -1.55 7.12
C ILE A 123 -5.66 -2.60 6.49
N THR A 124 -5.83 -3.88 6.83
CA THR A 124 -4.97 -4.97 6.36
C THR A 124 -5.52 -5.73 5.15
N SER A 125 -6.60 -5.28 4.49
CA SER A 125 -7.16 -6.02 3.35
C SER A 125 -7.86 -5.13 2.33
N TYR A 126 -7.45 -5.28 1.08
CA TYR A 126 -7.97 -4.49 -0.02
C TYR A 126 -9.34 -4.95 -0.58
N PHE A 127 -9.88 -6.08 -0.10
CA PHE A 127 -11.22 -6.56 -0.45
C PHE A 127 -12.29 -6.17 0.60
N PRO A 128 -13.51 -5.78 0.17
CA PRO A 128 -14.60 -5.44 1.09
C PRO A 128 -15.01 -6.69 1.88
N HIS A 129 -14.70 -6.72 3.17
CA HIS A 129 -15.17 -7.74 4.09
C HIS A 129 -15.36 -7.15 5.50
N ARG A 130 -16.23 -7.76 6.32
CA ARG A 130 -16.47 -7.30 7.69
C ARG A 130 -15.22 -7.43 8.56
N ALA A 131 -14.71 -6.31 9.07
CA ALA A 131 -13.60 -6.24 10.04
C ALA A 131 -13.77 -7.20 11.24
N LYS A 132 -15.00 -7.39 11.73
CA LYS A 132 -15.32 -8.33 12.83
C LYS A 132 -15.03 -9.82 12.54
N LYS A 133 -14.81 -10.20 11.28
CA LYS A 133 -14.45 -11.56 10.84
C LYS A 133 -13.04 -11.66 10.22
N CYS A 134 -12.27 -10.57 10.25
CA CYS A 134 -10.90 -10.55 9.72
C CYS A 134 -9.95 -11.27 10.67
N GLY A 135 -9.30 -12.35 10.21
CA GLY A 135 -8.28 -13.07 10.97
C GLY A 135 -7.02 -12.24 11.22
N LEU A 136 -6.71 -11.28 10.34
CA LEU A 136 -5.53 -10.39 10.47
C LEU A 136 -5.71 -9.29 11.51
N ALA A 137 -6.92 -8.80 11.75
CA ALA A 137 -7.17 -7.87 12.85
C ALA A 137 -6.87 -8.52 14.22
N LYS A 138 -7.22 -9.82 14.35
CA LYS A 138 -6.81 -10.64 15.50
C LYS A 138 -5.31 -10.94 15.52
N ALA A 139 -4.70 -11.17 14.35
CA ALA A 139 -3.27 -11.43 14.24
C ALA A 139 -2.42 -10.19 14.58
N TYR A 140 -2.89 -8.98 14.25
CA TYR A 140 -2.21 -7.73 14.56
C TYR A 140 -2.25 -7.41 16.06
N GLU A 141 -3.39 -7.66 16.72
CA GLU A 141 -3.40 -7.71 18.19
C GLU A 141 -2.36 -8.72 18.66
N LEU A 142 -2.32 -9.95 18.10
CA LEU A 142 -1.36 -11.04 18.42
C LEU A 142 0.13 -10.71 18.23
N THR A 143 0.49 -9.82 17.30
CA THR A 143 1.90 -9.49 17.02
C THR A 143 2.52 -8.46 17.98
N PHE A 144 1.73 -7.83 18.86
CA PHE A 144 2.23 -6.97 19.94
C PHE A 144 2.20 -7.67 21.31
N TYR A 145 2.02 -8.99 21.34
CA TYR A 145 2.04 -9.77 22.58
C TYR A 145 3.47 -9.98 23.07
N ASN A 146 3.72 -9.57 24.31
CA ASN A 146 4.90 -9.99 25.07
C ASN A 146 4.69 -11.44 25.53
N GLU A 147 5.55 -12.36 25.07
CA GLU A 147 5.38 -13.82 25.23
C GLU A 147 5.31 -14.31 26.69
N GLU A 148 5.86 -13.57 27.65
CA GLU A 148 5.99 -14.06 29.03
C GLU A 148 4.75 -13.82 29.91
N GLU A 149 3.90 -12.82 29.62
CA GLU A 149 2.79 -12.46 30.51
C GLU A 149 1.44 -13.13 30.18
N ASP A 150 1.22 -13.57 28.94
CA ASP A 150 -0.13 -13.96 28.48
C ASP A 150 -0.39 -15.47 28.37
N ILE A 151 0.60 -16.32 28.62
CA ILE A 151 0.40 -17.79 28.72
C ILE A 151 -0.53 -18.15 29.88
N GLU A 152 -0.62 -17.28 30.90
CA GLU A 152 -1.47 -17.51 32.06
C GLU A 152 -2.97 -17.19 31.81
N LYS A 153 -3.29 -16.38 30.79
CA LYS A 153 -4.69 -15.96 30.48
C LYS A 153 -5.49 -16.96 29.66
N LEU A 154 -4.89 -18.05 29.18
CA LEU A 154 -5.57 -19.11 28.43
C LEU A 154 -5.76 -20.40 29.24
N LYS A 155 -5.87 -20.32 30.58
CA LYS A 155 -6.20 -21.50 31.41
C LYS A 155 -7.64 -21.95 31.18
N MET A 156 -7.83 -22.78 30.14
CA MET A 156 -9.07 -23.51 29.91
C MET A 156 -9.40 -24.38 31.12
N CYS A 157 -10.67 -24.37 31.54
CA CYS A 157 -11.18 -25.24 32.58
C CYS A 157 -10.90 -26.70 32.20
N LYS A 158 -10.02 -27.39 32.93
CA LYS A 158 -9.67 -28.80 32.66
C LYS A 158 -10.86 -29.76 32.74
N ARG A 159 -11.98 -29.33 33.33
CA ARG A 159 -13.21 -30.12 33.46
C ARG A 159 -14.18 -29.95 32.29
N CYS A 160 -14.35 -28.74 31.75
CA CYS A 160 -15.34 -28.48 30.70
C CYS A 160 -14.80 -27.90 29.40
N GLY A 161 -13.50 -27.57 29.35
CA GLY A 161 -12.82 -27.03 28.18
C GLY A 161 -13.19 -25.58 27.84
N ARG A 162 -13.89 -24.85 28.72
CA ARG A 162 -14.22 -23.42 28.52
C ARG A 162 -13.23 -22.53 29.26
N ASN A 163 -12.95 -21.34 28.73
CA ASN A 163 -11.93 -20.41 29.24
C ASN A 163 -12.48 -19.30 30.15
N SER A 164 -13.67 -19.48 30.75
CA SER A 164 -14.28 -18.48 31.63
C SER A 164 -14.13 -18.75 33.13
N HIS A 165 -13.58 -19.91 33.51
CA HIS A 165 -13.46 -20.35 34.92
C HIS A 165 -12.42 -21.49 35.06
N ILE A 166 -12.08 -21.84 36.30
CA ILE A 166 -11.19 -22.96 36.64
C ILE A 166 -11.98 -24.22 37.04
N ALA A 167 -11.33 -25.39 37.04
CA ALA A 167 -11.98 -26.70 37.24
C ALA A 167 -12.79 -26.81 38.54
N ASP A 168 -12.27 -26.26 39.64
CA ASP A 168 -12.92 -26.36 40.96
C ASP A 168 -14.20 -25.52 41.07
N LYS A 169 -14.36 -24.52 40.19
CA LYS A 169 -15.56 -23.67 40.10
C LYS A 169 -16.39 -23.99 38.85
N CYS A 170 -16.21 -25.18 38.28
CA CYS A 170 -16.91 -25.60 37.08
C CYS A 170 -18.29 -26.16 37.42
N PHE A 171 -19.33 -25.41 37.06
CA PHE A 171 -20.74 -25.83 37.19
C PHE A 171 -21.30 -26.47 35.91
N ALA A 172 -20.46 -26.66 34.88
CA ALA A 172 -20.90 -27.20 33.60
C ALA A 172 -21.23 -28.69 33.70
N LYS A 173 -22.42 -29.06 33.20
CA LYS A 173 -22.88 -30.46 33.09
C LYS A 173 -22.41 -31.15 31.82
N THR A 174 -21.89 -30.38 30.87
CA THR A 174 -21.43 -30.85 29.56
C THR A 174 -20.12 -30.19 29.15
N HIS A 175 -19.28 -30.97 28.50
CA HIS A 175 -18.03 -30.50 27.92
C HIS A 175 -18.34 -29.60 26.72
N VAL A 176 -17.40 -28.73 26.34
CA VAL A 176 -17.53 -27.91 25.12
C VAL A 176 -17.77 -28.75 23.85
N ASN A 177 -17.39 -30.04 23.88
CA ASN A 177 -17.59 -31.01 22.79
C ASN A 177 -18.90 -31.82 22.91
N GLY A 178 -19.84 -31.42 23.78
CA GLY A 178 -21.20 -31.95 23.81
C GLY A 178 -21.43 -33.22 24.65
N TYR A 179 -20.38 -33.92 25.10
CA TYR A 179 -20.55 -35.05 26.02
C TYR A 179 -20.84 -34.61 27.46
N LYS A 180 -21.59 -35.43 28.20
CA LYS A 180 -21.89 -35.17 29.62
C LYS A 180 -20.62 -35.32 30.45
N ILE A 181 -20.38 -34.36 31.34
CA ILE A 181 -19.29 -34.44 32.32
C ILE A 181 -19.85 -35.15 33.53
N VAL A 182 -19.26 -36.28 33.90
CA VAL A 182 -19.64 -37.00 35.12
C VAL A 182 -19.18 -36.17 36.33
N THR A 183 -20.06 -35.99 37.31
CA THR A 183 -19.78 -35.22 38.54
C THR A 183 -18.68 -35.84 39.35
#